data_AF-A0A536CC43-F1
#
_entry.id   AF-A0A536CC43-F1
#
_cell.length_a   1.000
_cell.length_b   1.000
_cell.length_c   1.000
_cell.angle_alpha   90.00
_cell.angle_beta   90.00
_cell.angle_gamma   90.00
#
_symmetry.space_group_name_H-M   'P 1'
#
loop_
_entity.id
_entity.type
_entity.pdbx_description
1 polymer ?
#
loop_
_entity_poly.entity_id
_entity_poly.type
_entity_poly.pdbx_seq_one_letter_code
_entity_poly.pdbx_strand_id
1 'polypeptide(L)'
;MLGGAHFVRITTDQGHVGLGQSACWAYPEAVDAIIRTFRGYLVGQDPRQIERHWQHLYRMGPFRGSVLSGAVSAVDIALWDIKGQILQARSGSYLEESTETACVCTC
;
A
#
# COMPACT_ATOMS: atom_id res chain seq x y z
N MET A 1 25.86 -9.55 5.13
CA MET A 1 24.56 -9.60 5.85
C MET A 1 23.73 -8.43 5.33
N LEU A 2 23.30 -8.47 4.07
CA LEU A 2 22.39 -7.47 3.52
C LEU A 2 20.98 -7.98 3.86
N GLY A 3 20.31 -7.31 4.79
CA GLY A 3 18.94 -7.64 5.18
C GLY A 3 18.04 -7.61 3.94
N GLY A 4 17.22 -8.65 3.78
CA GLY A 4 16.26 -8.72 2.69
C GLY A 4 15.33 -7.51 2.71
N ALA A 5 15.19 -6.85 1.57
CA ALA A 5 14.20 -5.81 1.39
C ALA A 5 12.81 -6.45 1.35
N HIS A 6 11.90 -6.01 2.23
CA HIS A 6 10.52 -6.47 2.24
C HIS A 6 9.65 -5.58 1.35
N PHE A 7 8.95 -6.16 0.37
CA PHE A 7 8.14 -5.43 -0.59
C PHE A 7 6.65 -5.75 -0.46
N VAL A 8 5.83 -4.76 -0.79
CA VAL A 8 4.38 -4.86 -0.90
C VAL A 8 3.99 -4.55 -2.33
N ARG A 9 3.13 -5.39 -2.88
CA ARG A 9 2.47 -5.19 -4.16
C ARG A 9 0.98 -4.99 -3.94
N ILE A 10 0.46 -3.86 -4.40
CA ILE A 10 -0.97 -3.57 -4.41
C ILE A 10 -1.44 -3.59 -5.86
N THR A 11 -2.51 -4.33 -6.13
CA THR A 11 -3.13 -4.37 -7.46
C THR A 11 -4.52 -3.75 -7.39
N THR A 12 -4.90 -3.01 -8.43
CA THR A 12 -6.25 -2.46 -8.58
C THR A 12 -7.05 -3.28 -9.57
N ASP A 13 -8.38 -3.19 -9.49
CA ASP A 13 -9.33 -3.70 -10.49
C ASP A 13 -9.02 -3.23 -11.92
N GLN A 14 -8.54 -1.99 -12.08
CA GLN A 14 -8.13 -1.40 -13.36
C GLN A 14 -6.77 -1.90 -13.88
N GLY A 15 -6.14 -2.88 -13.20
CA GLY A 15 -4.87 -3.47 -13.62
C GLY A 15 -3.62 -2.65 -13.28
N HIS A 16 -3.73 -1.55 -12.52
CA HIS A 16 -2.56 -0.85 -11.99
C HIS A 16 -1.89 -1.67 -10.89
N VAL A 17 -0.56 -1.61 -10.84
CA VAL A 17 0.24 -2.38 -9.89
C VAL A 17 1.24 -1.46 -9.22
N GLY A 18 1.02 -1.18 -7.93
CA GLY A 18 1.92 -0.37 -7.12
C GLY A 18 2.89 -1.22 -6.34
N LEU A 19 4.16 -0.80 -6.29
CA LEU A 19 5.20 -1.42 -5.47
C LEU A 19 5.68 -0.48 -4.37
N GLY A 20 5.79 -1.01 -3.15
CA GLY A 20 6.27 -0.24 -2.01
C GLY A 20 7.15 -1.05 -1.09
N GLN A 21 8.23 -0.44 -0.62
CA GLN A 21 9.23 -1.09 0.23
C GLN A 21 9.05 -0.70 1.70
N SER A 22 9.19 -1.68 2.60
CA SER A 22 9.31 -1.38 4.02
C SER A 22 10.72 -1.00 4.41
N ALA A 23 10.87 0.07 5.18
CA ALA A 23 12.14 0.44 5.80
C ALA A 23 12.51 -0.45 7.02
N CYS A 24 11.57 -1.28 7.50
CA CYS A 24 11.81 -2.16 8.65
C CYS A 24 12.42 -3.50 8.19
N TRP A 25 13.71 -3.47 7.86
CA TRP A 25 14.46 -4.64 7.36
C TRP A 25 14.78 -5.68 8.45
N ALA A 26 14.72 -5.29 9.73
CA ALA A 26 15.11 -6.17 10.85
C ALA A 26 14.05 -7.22 11.21
N TYR A 27 12.78 -6.99 10.84
CA TYR A 27 11.64 -7.85 11.22
C TYR A 27 10.64 -8.03 10.06
N PRO A 28 11.05 -8.58 8.91
CA PRO A 28 10.20 -8.66 7.72
C PRO A 28 8.93 -9.49 7.94
N GLU A 29 8.99 -10.57 8.73
CA GLU A 29 7.82 -11.42 9.03
C GLU A 29 6.77 -10.68 9.88
N ALA A 30 7.22 -9.81 10.79
CA ALA A 30 6.31 -8.99 11.59
C ALA A 30 5.65 -7.91 10.72
N VAL A 31 6.38 -7.34 9.76
CA VAL A 31 5.83 -6.42 8.76
C VAL A 31 4.78 -7.13 7.90
N ASP A 32 5.08 -8.34 7.39
CA ASP A 32 4.13 -9.16 6.61
C ASP A 32 2.81 -9.40 7.38
N ALA A 33 2.91 -9.82 8.64
CA ALA A 33 1.74 -10.06 9.48
C ALA A 33 0.84 -8.82 9.64
N ILE A 34 1.44 -7.63 9.77
CA ILE A 34 0.70 -6.37 9.85
C ILE A 34 0.02 -6.05 8.50
N ILE A 35 0.73 -6.20 7.39
CA ILE A 35 0.17 -5.92 6.05
C ILE A 35 -1.00 -6.86 5.73
N ARG A 36 -0.92 -8.14 6.13
CA ARG A 36 -2.05 -9.08 6.01
C ARG A 36 -3.27 -8.61 6.78
N THR A 37 -3.06 -7.97 7.94
CA THR A 37 -4.16 -7.36 8.71
C THR A 37 -4.75 -6.16 7.97
N PHE A 38 -3.92 -5.33 7.33
CA PHE A 38 -4.38 -4.18 6.54
C PHE A 38 -5.23 -4.56 5.34
N ARG A 39 -5.02 -5.76 4.76
CA ARG A 39 -5.79 -6.27 3.62
C ARG A 39 -7.30 -6.20 3.84
N GLY A 40 -7.77 -6.50 5.06
CA GLY A 40 -9.21 -6.48 5.37
C GLY A 40 -9.85 -5.10 5.21
N TYR A 41 -9.08 -4.03 5.44
CA TYR A 41 -9.53 -2.66 5.21
C TYR A 41 -9.30 -2.21 3.77
N LEU A 42 -8.14 -2.52 3.18
CA LEU A 42 -7.70 -1.95 1.89
C LEU A 42 -8.49 -2.47 0.68
N VAL A 43 -8.95 -3.73 0.71
CA VAL A 43 -9.73 -4.28 -0.41
C VAL A 43 -11.06 -3.55 -0.56
N GLY A 44 -11.41 -3.16 -1.79
CA GLY A 44 -12.61 -2.37 -2.07
C GLY A 44 -12.50 -0.89 -1.71
N GLN A 45 -11.31 -0.41 -1.31
CA GLN A 45 -11.07 1.02 -1.14
C GLN A 45 -10.51 1.66 -2.41
N ASP A 46 -10.84 2.93 -2.60
CA ASP A 46 -10.28 3.75 -3.68
C ASP A 46 -8.84 4.18 -3.37
N PRO A 47 -7.84 3.66 -4.11
CA PRO A 47 -6.42 3.86 -3.81
C PRO A 47 -5.96 5.33 -3.91
N ARG A 48 -6.78 6.22 -4.49
CA ARG A 48 -6.46 7.65 -4.60
C ARG A 48 -6.60 8.39 -3.27
N GLN A 49 -7.33 7.84 -2.30
CA GLN A 49 -7.55 8.42 -0.97
C GLN A 49 -6.37 8.14 -0.02
N ILE A 50 -5.14 8.39 -0.48
CA ILE A 50 -3.89 8.01 0.21
C ILE A 50 -3.88 8.46 1.67
N GLU A 51 -4.15 9.75 1.93
CA GLU A 51 -4.16 10.30 3.29
C GLU A 51 -5.19 9.60 4.19
N ARG A 52 -6.36 9.26 3.67
CA ARG A 52 -7.39 8.53 4.42
C ARG A 52 -6.91 7.14 4.81
N HIS A 53 -6.27 6.43 3.89
CA HIS A 53 -5.70 5.11 4.17
C HIS A 53 -4.58 5.22 5.18
N TRP A 54 -3.67 6.19 5.03
CA TRP A 54 -2.59 6.43 5.97
C TRP A 54 -3.13 6.67 7.39
N GLN A 55 -4.09 7.59 7.55
CA GLN A 55 -4.69 7.89 8.86
C GLN A 55 -5.41 6.66 9.43
N HIS A 56 -6.15 5.91 8.62
CA HIS A 56 -6.84 4.71 9.09
C HIS A 56 -5.85 3.64 9.57
N LEU A 57 -4.88 3.26 8.73
CA LEU A 57 -3.90 2.22 9.02
C LEU A 57 -3.00 2.58 10.19
N TYR A 58 -2.58 3.85 10.27
CA TYR A 58 -1.77 4.31 11.38
C TYR A 58 -2.58 4.38 12.68
N ARG A 59 -3.87 4.70 12.63
CA ARG A 59 -4.71 4.90 13.83
C ARG A 59 -5.58 3.72 14.25
N MET A 60 -5.55 2.60 13.53
CA MET A 60 -6.43 1.46 13.79
C MET A 60 -6.22 0.79 15.16
N GLY A 61 -5.06 0.98 15.78
CA GLY A 61 -4.73 0.43 17.10
C GLY A 61 -4.28 1.49 18.10
N PRO A 62 -4.08 1.12 19.37
CA PRO A 62 -3.53 2.03 20.38
C PRO A 62 -1.99 2.14 20.34
N PHE A 63 -1.29 1.14 19.82
CA PHE A 63 0.18 1.09 19.84
C PHE A 63 0.80 1.58 18.52
N ARG A 64 1.94 2.28 18.62
CA ARG A 64 2.78 2.69 17.49
C ARG A 64 4.16 2.11 17.66
N GLY A 65 4.85 1.82 16.55
CA GLY A 65 6.18 1.24 16.58
C GLY A 65 6.78 1.14 15.18
N SER A 66 8.08 0.87 15.11
CA SER A 66 8.83 0.81 13.84
C SER A 66 8.29 -0.20 12.85
N VAL A 67 7.79 -1.35 13.32
CA VAL A 67 7.19 -2.39 12.48
C VAL A 67 5.87 -1.90 11.86
N LEU A 68 4.99 -1.29 12.67
CA LEU A 68 3.73 -0.70 12.17
C LEU A 68 4.01 0.43 11.19
N SER A 69 4.89 1.36 11.55
CA SER A 69 5.27 2.47 10.66
C SER A 69 5.90 1.96 9.36
N GLY A 70 6.71 0.90 9.41
CA GLY A 70 7.30 0.26 8.25
C GLY A 70 6.28 -0.45 7.36
N ALA A 71 5.22 -1.03 7.93
CA ALA A 71 4.12 -1.60 7.16
C ALA A 71 3.28 -0.50 6.49
N VAL A 72 2.94 0.56 7.24
CA VAL A 72 2.18 1.71 6.72
C VAL A 72 2.96 2.41 5.60
N SER A 73 4.27 2.61 5.77
CA SER A 73 5.11 3.24 4.75
C SER A 73 5.17 2.42 3.46
N ALA A 74 5.25 1.09 3.56
CA ALA A 74 5.26 0.23 2.38
C ALA A 74 3.95 0.32 1.59
N VAL A 75 2.81 0.39 2.28
CA VAL A 75 1.51 0.62 1.64
C VAL A 75 1.44 2.02 1.02
N ASP A 76 1.87 3.06 1.74
CA ASP A 76 1.86 4.45 1.25
C ASP A 76 2.65 4.62 -0.05
N ILE A 77 3.88 4.07 -0.10
CA ILE A 77 4.73 4.10 -1.30
C ILE A 77 4.02 3.39 -2.48
N ALA A 78 3.43 2.21 -2.24
CA ALA A 78 2.71 1.48 -3.28
C ALA A 78 1.50 2.25 -3.82
N LEU A 79 0.77 2.96 -2.95
CA LEU A 79 -0.37 3.81 -3.36
C LEU A 79 0.09 5.03 -4.17
N TRP A 80 1.22 5.64 -3.80
CA TRP A 80 1.82 6.73 -4.59
C TRP A 80 2.31 6.27 -5.96
N ASP A 81 2.86 5.07 -6.07
CA ASP A 81 3.25 4.46 -7.35
C ASP A 81 2.03 4.25 -8.27
N ILE A 82 0.93 3.68 -7.74
CA ILE A 82 -0.35 3.57 -8.46
C ILE A 82 -0.84 4.94 -8.93
N LYS A 83 -0.81 5.94 -8.05
CA LYS A 83 -1.25 7.30 -8.39
C LYS A 83 -0.40 7.89 -9.51
N GLY A 84 0.91 7.64 -9.51
CA GLY A 84 1.81 8.03 -10.60
C GLY A 84 1.40 7.40 -11.94
N GLN A 85 1.11 6.09 -11.94
CA GLN A 85 0.66 5.37 -13.13
C GLN A 85 -0.69 5.89 -13.64
N ILE A 86 -1.65 6.15 -12.75
CA ILE A 86 -2.96 6.73 -13.10
C ILE A 86 -2.79 8.11 -13.74
N LEU A 87 -1.93 8.97 -13.18
CA LEU A 87 -1.71 10.31 -13.72
C LEU A 87 -1.00 10.28 -15.09
N GLN A 88 -0.07 9.35 -15.29
CA GLN A 88 0.55 9.13 -16.60
C GLN A 88 -0.46 8.63 -17.63
N ALA A 89 -1.35 7.69 -17.26
CA ALA A 89 -2.41 7.21 -18.14
C ALA A 89 -3.43 8.32 -18.51
N ARG A 90 -3.71 9.23 -17.57
CA ARG A 90 -4.65 10.35 -17.77
C ARG A 90 -4.15 11.49 -18.65
N SER A 91 -2.87 11.52 -19.00
CA SER A 91 -2.34 12.43 -20.03
C SER A 91 -3.01 12.21 -21.41
N GLY A 92 -3.78 11.13 -21.61
CA GLY A 92 -4.41 10.76 -22.88
C GLY A 92 -5.93 10.93 -23.01
N SER A 93 -6.74 10.93 -21.95
CA SER A 93 -8.21 11.10 -22.08
C SER A 93 -8.92 11.37 -20.74
N TYR A 94 -9.89 12.28 -20.77
CA TYR A 94 -10.76 12.66 -19.64
C TYR A 94 -12.02 11.79 -19.63
N LEU A 95 -12.15 10.83 -18.70
CA LEU A 95 -13.44 10.36 -18.15
C LEU A 95 -13.19 9.73 -16.76
N GLU A 96 -14.12 9.95 -15.83
CA GLU A 96 -14.12 9.37 -14.48
C GLU A 96 -14.55 7.90 -14.52
N GLU A 97 -13.77 7.01 -13.91
CA GLU A 97 -14.22 5.64 -13.66
C GLU A 97 -13.66 5.13 -12.33
N SER A 98 -14.57 4.50 -11.57
CA SER A 98 -14.38 3.92 -10.23
C SER A 98 -13.16 3.00 -10.19
N THR A 99 -12.26 3.25 -9.23
CA THR A 99 -11.05 2.43 -9.01
C THR A 99 -11.19 1.73 -7.66
N GLU A 100 -11.34 0.41 -7.64
CA GLU A 100 -11.39 -0.39 -6.42
C GLU A 100 -10.15 -1.28 -6.29
N THR A 101 -9.53 -1.31 -5.11
CA THR A 101 -8.30 -2.08 -4.89
C THR A 101 -8.58 -3.58 -4.79
N ALA A 102 -7.90 -4.38 -5.62
CA ALA A 102 -8.00 -5.83 -5.66
C ALA A 102 -6.61 -6.47 -5.44
N CYS A 103 -6.38 -6.90 -4.19
CA CYS A 103 -5.25 -7.72 -3.72
C CYS A 103 -4.00 -6.95 -3.22
N VAL A 104 -3.61 -7.28 -1.99
CA VAL A 104 -2.34 -6.88 -1.36
C VAL A 104 -1.53 -8.15 -1.21
N CYS A 105 -0.40 -8.25 -1.93
CA CYS A 105 0.53 -9.36 -1.86
C CYS A 105 1.87 -8.87 -1.32
N THR A 106 2.44 -9.61 -0.38
CA THR A 106 3.81 -9.46 0.10
C THR A 106 4.71 -10.43 -0.65
N CYS A 107 5.92 -9.99 -0.99
CA CYS A 107 6.94 -10.79 -1.67
C CYS A 107 8.19 -10.88 -0.80
#